data_AF-H2MDZ5-F1
#
_entry.id   AF-H2MDZ5-F1
#
_cell.length_a   1.000
_cell.length_b   1.000
_cell.length_c   1.000
_cell.angle_alpha   90.00
_cell.angle_beta   90.00
_cell.angle_gamma   90.00
#
_symmetry.space_group_name_H-M   'P 1'
#
loop_
_entity.id
_entity.type
_entity.pdbx_description
1 polymer ?
#
loop_
_entity_poly.entity_id
_entity_poly.type
_entity_poly.pdbx_seq_one_letter_code
_entity_poly.pdbx_strand_id
1 'polypeptide(L)'
;CQKIVPKHTHLYFKVDLNLLKPTPQPVLPPPPKLGQDGFRKVCRTEEDSPSPFPGLPPGVLEMRVKEGSKIRNLMGFAMARMQGEKGGSEGGVSSAGLRQVVFTGSGRAVTKTITCAEIMKRKVGRLHQLTKLRYKVIKEVWESAEGGTSEMTLHRTVPSISILLSKDPLDPQEPGYQPPEAVSALWEGTGAEAAQTTCKRPLGPFGISLKMHRIIC
;
A
#
# COMPACT_ATOMS: atom_id res chain seq x y z
N CYS A 1 -24.38 38.03 -44.63
CA CYS A 1 -24.34 36.56 -44.77
C CYS A 1 -22.92 36.10 -45.05
N GLN A 2 -22.47 35.08 -44.32
CA GLN A 2 -21.38 34.13 -44.63
C GLN A 2 -19.97 34.70 -44.96
N LYS A 3 -19.04 34.55 -44.02
CA LYS A 3 -18.02 33.47 -43.96
C LYS A 3 -16.95 33.59 -45.06
N ILE A 4 -15.77 34.08 -44.65
CA ILE A 4 -14.50 33.73 -45.27
C ILE A 4 -13.59 33.21 -44.14
N VAL A 5 -13.14 31.96 -44.32
CA VAL A 5 -12.21 31.24 -43.44
C VAL A 5 -10.78 31.64 -43.81
N PRO A 6 -9.87 31.84 -42.84
CA PRO A 6 -8.45 31.60 -43.10
C PRO A 6 -7.86 30.53 -42.17
N LYS A 7 -7.57 29.39 -42.80
CA LYS A 7 -6.34 28.60 -42.75
C LYS A 7 -5.54 28.52 -41.44
N HIS A 8 -5.52 27.28 -40.93
CA HIS A 8 -4.52 26.65 -40.07
C HIS A 8 -3.15 27.36 -40.01
N THR A 9 -2.74 27.77 -38.82
CA THR A 9 -1.33 28.03 -38.49
C THR A 9 -1.03 27.38 -37.15
N HIS A 10 -0.15 26.38 -37.20
CA HIS A 10 0.44 25.71 -36.05
C HIS A 10 1.21 26.74 -35.20
N LEU A 11 0.70 27.06 -34.02
CA LEU A 11 1.49 27.71 -32.98
C LEU A 11 1.97 26.62 -32.01
N TYR A 12 3.14 26.05 -32.35
CA TYR A 12 3.98 25.37 -31.39
C TYR A 12 4.42 26.41 -30.34
N PHE A 13 3.85 26.34 -29.14
CA PHE A 13 4.45 26.97 -27.96
C PHE A 13 5.71 26.18 -27.60
N LYS A 14 6.85 26.69 -28.07
CA LYS A 14 8.18 26.29 -27.59
C LYS A 14 8.34 26.85 -26.18
N VAL A 15 8.16 26.00 -25.18
CA VAL A 15 8.45 26.36 -23.78
C VAL A 15 9.98 26.33 -23.65
N ASP A 16 10.59 27.50 -23.47
CA ASP A 16 12.02 27.63 -23.18
C ASP A 16 12.34 26.95 -21.84
N LEU A 17 13.00 25.79 -21.91
CA LEU A 17 13.39 24.96 -20.77
C LEU A 17 14.59 25.51 -19.97
N ASN A 18 15.00 26.76 -20.19
CA ASN A 18 16.29 27.29 -19.70
C ASN A 18 16.19 28.33 -18.58
N LEU A 19 15.08 28.42 -17.84
CA LEU A 19 14.98 29.33 -16.68
C LEU A 19 14.51 28.66 -15.38
N LEU A 20 15.17 27.56 -15.01
CA LEU A 20 15.22 27.09 -13.63
C LEU A 20 16.69 26.96 -13.24
N LYS A 21 17.28 28.07 -12.81
CA LYS A 21 18.58 28.06 -12.15
C LYS A 21 18.36 27.48 -10.74
N PRO A 22 18.96 26.34 -10.36
CA PRO A 22 18.73 25.76 -9.05
C PRO A 22 19.29 26.69 -7.98
N THR A 23 18.41 27.14 -7.08
CA THR A 23 18.80 27.81 -5.83
C THR A 23 19.69 26.86 -5.03
N PRO A 24 20.86 27.30 -4.53
CA PRO A 24 21.71 26.45 -3.69
C PRO A 24 20.93 26.03 -2.45
N GLN A 25 20.58 24.75 -2.36
CA GLN A 25 20.02 24.21 -1.13
C GLN A 25 21.13 24.16 -0.07
N PRO A 26 20.85 24.53 1.20
CA PRO A 26 21.79 24.31 2.29
C PRO A 26 22.18 22.84 2.31
N VAL A 27 23.47 22.55 2.14
CA VAL A 27 24.00 21.19 2.23
C VAL A 27 23.80 20.74 3.68
N LEU A 28 22.74 19.98 3.93
CA LEU A 28 22.54 19.30 5.21
C LEU A 28 23.78 18.44 5.47
N PRO A 29 24.35 18.49 6.69
CA PRO A 29 25.52 17.69 7.01
C PRO A 29 25.23 16.21 6.74
N PRO A 30 26.22 15.46 6.21
CA PRO A 30 26.04 14.04 5.97
C PRO A 30 25.60 13.37 7.27
N PRO A 31 24.59 12.49 7.24
CA PRO A 31 24.16 11.79 8.44
C PRO A 31 25.38 11.05 9.00
N PRO A 32 25.70 11.17 10.30
CA PRO A 32 26.81 10.44 10.89
C PRO A 32 26.65 8.95 10.58
N LYS A 33 27.77 8.30 10.25
CA LYS A 33 27.81 6.86 9.95
C LYS A 33 27.54 6.09 11.24
N LEU A 34 26.26 5.98 11.58
CA LEU A 34 25.79 5.36 12.81
C LEU A 34 25.83 3.84 12.65
N GLY A 35 26.73 3.20 13.39
CA GLY A 35 26.92 1.74 13.35
C GLY A 35 28.32 1.26 13.75
N GLN A 36 29.31 2.14 13.90
CA GLN A 36 30.66 1.76 14.33
C GLN A 36 31.16 2.38 15.65
N ASP A 37 30.44 3.34 16.23
CA ASP A 37 30.86 3.99 17.48
C ASP A 37 29.68 4.10 18.44
N GLY A 38 29.68 3.35 19.55
CA GLY A 38 28.97 3.65 20.80
C GLY A 38 27.44 3.88 20.84
N PHE A 39 26.71 4.10 19.76
CA PHE A 39 25.30 4.53 19.84
C PHE A 39 24.31 3.37 19.67
N ARG A 40 23.35 3.25 20.60
CA ARG A 40 22.24 2.28 20.50
C ARG A 40 20.94 3.00 20.11
N LYS A 41 20.13 2.37 19.25
CA LYS A 41 18.79 2.87 18.91
C LYS A 41 17.83 2.50 20.03
N VAL A 42 17.24 3.50 20.67
CA VAL A 42 16.39 3.28 21.86
C VAL A 42 14.92 3.43 21.53
N CYS A 43 14.56 4.42 20.71
CA CYS A 43 13.15 4.66 20.37
C CYS A 43 12.98 4.98 18.88
N ARG A 44 11.90 4.48 18.30
CA ARG A 44 11.43 4.84 16.96
C ARG A 44 9.98 5.29 17.07
N THR A 45 9.73 6.56 16.80
CA THR A 45 8.37 7.13 16.77
C THR A 45 8.02 7.50 15.34
N GLU A 46 6.84 7.06 14.89
CA GLU A 46 6.23 7.49 13.63
C GLU A 46 5.16 8.53 13.96
N GLU A 47 5.19 9.66 13.26
CA GLU A 47 4.14 10.68 13.38
C GLU A 47 2.80 10.13 12.86
N ASP A 48 1.74 10.27 13.67
CA ASP A 48 0.40 9.87 13.26
C ASP A 48 -0.13 10.87 12.23
N SER A 49 -0.29 10.39 10.99
CA SER A 49 -0.82 11.17 9.87
C SER A 49 -2.20 10.65 9.49
N PRO A 50 -3.13 11.53 9.12
CA PRO A 50 -4.45 11.13 8.67
C PRO A 50 -4.38 10.30 7.37
N SER A 51 -5.44 9.53 7.11
CA SER A 51 -5.56 8.74 5.90
C SER A 51 -5.45 9.64 4.65
N PRO A 52 -4.76 9.21 3.58
CA PRO A 52 -4.61 9.99 2.35
C PRO A 52 -5.88 10.12 1.51
N PHE A 53 -6.94 9.42 1.89
CA PHE A 53 -8.15 9.30 1.09
C PHE A 53 -9.16 10.36 1.57
N PRO A 54 -9.47 11.39 0.76
CA PRO A 54 -10.50 12.35 1.11
C PRO A 54 -11.88 11.70 1.03
N GLY A 55 -12.83 12.19 1.84
CA GLY A 55 -14.24 11.80 1.72
C GLY A 55 -14.57 10.35 2.10
N LEU A 56 -13.72 9.68 2.89
CA LEU A 56 -14.08 8.36 3.41
C LEU A 56 -15.32 8.45 4.33
N PRO A 57 -16.25 7.49 4.23
CA PRO A 57 -17.42 7.47 5.10
C PRO A 57 -17.02 7.29 6.57
N PRO A 58 -17.78 7.87 7.51
CA PRO A 58 -17.58 7.61 8.94
C PRO A 58 -17.64 6.09 9.22
N GLY A 59 -16.67 5.58 9.99
CA GLY A 59 -16.62 4.16 10.34
C GLY A 59 -15.87 3.26 9.35
N VAL A 60 -15.13 3.81 8.38
CA VAL A 60 -14.16 3.04 7.59
C VAL A 60 -13.15 2.35 8.49
N LEU A 61 -12.84 1.08 8.21
CA LEU A 61 -11.86 0.33 8.99
C LEU A 61 -10.45 0.71 8.54
N GLU A 62 -9.65 1.34 9.42
CA GLU A 62 -8.22 1.57 9.18
C GLU A 62 -7.35 0.53 9.90
N MET A 63 -6.53 -0.19 9.12
CA MET A 63 -5.61 -1.22 9.56
C MET A 63 -4.17 -0.74 9.42
N ARG A 64 -3.53 -0.39 10.54
CA ARG A 64 -2.12 0.03 10.58
C ARG A 64 -1.19 -1.18 10.65
N VAL A 65 -0.48 -1.43 9.57
CA VAL A 65 0.47 -2.53 9.43
C VAL A 65 1.85 -2.06 9.88
N LYS A 66 2.36 -2.69 10.94
CA LYS A 66 3.69 -2.46 11.49
C LYS A 66 4.60 -3.66 11.26
N GLU A 67 5.88 -3.47 11.52
CA GLU A 67 6.90 -4.53 11.48
C GLU A 67 6.52 -5.74 12.35
N GLY A 68 5.99 -5.52 13.55
CA GLY A 68 5.54 -6.58 14.46
C GLY A 68 4.18 -7.20 14.11
N SER A 69 3.40 -6.61 13.21
CA SER A 69 2.03 -7.07 12.94
C SER A 69 2.01 -8.49 12.39
N LYS A 70 1.14 -9.33 12.96
CA LYS A 70 0.91 -10.69 12.48
C LYS A 70 -0.20 -10.66 11.43
N ILE A 71 0.12 -11.06 10.19
CA ILE A 71 -0.83 -11.03 9.07
C ILE A 71 -2.11 -11.78 9.41
N ARG A 72 -2.01 -12.97 10.03
CA ARG A 72 -3.19 -13.77 10.42
C ARG A 72 -4.16 -12.99 11.32
N ASN A 73 -3.65 -12.25 12.30
CA ASN A 73 -4.48 -11.47 13.21
C ASN A 73 -5.14 -10.29 12.49
N LEU A 74 -4.36 -9.56 11.67
CA LEU A 74 -4.88 -8.44 10.87
C LEU A 74 -5.99 -8.92 9.92
N MET A 75 -5.74 -10.01 9.21
CA MET A 75 -6.69 -10.56 8.25
C MET A 75 -7.93 -11.12 8.95
N GLY A 76 -7.78 -11.85 10.06
CA GLY A 76 -8.92 -12.36 10.82
C GLY A 76 -9.87 -11.25 11.25
N PHE A 77 -9.33 -10.16 11.80
CA PHE A 77 -10.12 -9.00 12.21
C PHE A 77 -10.77 -8.28 11.01
N ALA A 78 -9.98 -7.94 9.99
CA ALA A 78 -10.48 -7.19 8.84
C ALA A 78 -11.50 -7.99 8.02
N MET A 79 -11.30 -9.29 7.84
CA MET A 79 -12.22 -10.17 7.12
C MET A 79 -13.55 -10.32 7.84
N ALA A 80 -13.55 -10.48 9.16
CA ALA A 80 -14.78 -10.58 9.96
C ALA A 80 -15.64 -9.32 9.80
N ARG A 81 -15.02 -8.14 9.87
CA ARG A 81 -15.72 -6.86 9.70
C ARG A 81 -16.16 -6.60 8.27
N MET A 82 -15.37 -6.98 7.27
CA MET A 82 -15.73 -6.80 5.87
C MET A 82 -16.82 -7.78 5.42
N GLN A 83 -16.86 -9.03 5.91
CA GLN A 83 -17.87 -10.01 5.46
C GLN A 83 -19.18 -9.93 6.25
N GLY A 84 -19.16 -9.44 7.50
CA GLY A 84 -20.34 -9.38 8.36
C GLY A 84 -20.76 -10.77 8.88
N GLU A 85 -21.34 -10.81 10.08
CA GLU A 85 -21.91 -12.04 10.62
C GLU A 85 -23.23 -12.36 9.89
N LYS A 86 -23.34 -13.55 9.29
CA LYS A 86 -24.57 -14.08 8.69
C LYS A 86 -25.57 -14.61 9.75
N GLY A 87 -25.59 -14.07 10.97
CA GLY A 87 -26.29 -14.68 12.09
C GLY A 87 -27.14 -13.70 12.90
N GLY A 88 -28.46 -13.80 12.74
CA GLY A 88 -29.43 -13.63 13.83
C GLY A 88 -29.89 -12.22 14.22
N SER A 89 -31.10 -11.89 13.77
CA SER A 89 -32.15 -11.11 14.48
C SER A 89 -32.03 -9.58 14.64
N GLU A 90 -32.93 -8.93 13.89
CA GLU A 90 -33.89 -7.89 14.30
C GLU A 90 -33.46 -6.82 15.32
N GLY A 91 -33.28 -5.60 14.82
CA GLY A 91 -33.30 -4.39 15.65
C GLY A 91 -32.36 -3.28 15.20
N GLY A 92 -32.66 -2.62 14.07
CA GLY A 92 -32.22 -1.24 13.77
C GLY A 92 -30.72 -0.95 13.63
N VAL A 93 -30.33 -0.53 12.41
CA VAL A 93 -29.01 0.02 11.99
C VAL A 93 -27.98 -1.03 11.53
N SER A 94 -28.08 -1.36 10.24
CA SER A 94 -27.06 -1.92 9.33
C SER A 94 -26.30 -3.18 9.77
N SER A 95 -26.99 -4.32 9.79
CA SER A 95 -26.40 -5.69 9.80
C SER A 95 -25.75 -6.05 8.44
N ALA A 96 -24.90 -5.17 7.92
CA ALA A 96 -24.14 -5.37 6.71
C ALA A 96 -22.66 -5.14 7.01
N GLY A 97 -21.81 -6.11 6.70
CA GLY A 97 -20.37 -5.97 6.87
C GLY A 97 -19.83 -4.72 6.18
N LEU A 98 -18.75 -4.15 6.72
CA LEU A 98 -18.13 -2.92 6.24
C LEU A 98 -17.91 -2.96 4.72
N ARG A 99 -18.09 -1.80 4.11
CA ARG A 99 -17.94 -1.61 2.66
C ARG A 99 -16.50 -1.34 2.25
N GLN A 100 -15.70 -0.81 3.18
CA GLN A 100 -14.37 -0.29 2.92
C GLN A 100 -13.40 -0.62 4.04
N VAL A 101 -12.15 -0.87 3.65
CA VAL A 101 -11.01 -1.03 4.57
C VAL A 101 -9.79 -0.34 3.98
N VAL A 102 -8.99 0.29 4.84
CA VAL A 102 -7.73 0.92 4.50
C VAL A 102 -6.59 0.18 5.17
N PHE A 103 -5.59 -0.24 4.41
CA PHE A 103 -4.32 -0.75 4.95
C PHE A 103 -3.24 0.32 4.81
N THR A 104 -2.61 0.72 5.91
CA THR A 104 -1.50 1.68 5.90
C THR A 104 -0.24 1.04 6.47
N GLY A 105 0.91 1.35 5.88
CA GLY A 105 2.20 0.92 6.40
C GLY A 105 3.36 1.75 5.88
N SER A 106 4.46 1.73 6.62
CA SER A 106 5.64 2.55 6.37
C SER A 106 6.93 1.75 6.50
N GLY A 107 7.97 2.17 5.79
CA GLY A 107 9.30 1.55 5.80
C GLY A 107 9.24 0.03 5.60
N ARG A 108 9.75 -0.72 6.58
CA ARG A 108 9.81 -2.19 6.54
C ARG A 108 8.43 -2.89 6.51
N ALA A 109 7.35 -2.19 6.79
CA ALA A 109 6.00 -2.75 6.76
C ALA A 109 5.30 -2.64 5.39
N VAL A 110 5.89 -1.91 4.42
CA VAL A 110 5.28 -1.67 3.10
C VAL A 110 4.91 -2.99 2.40
N THR A 111 5.84 -3.92 2.26
CA THR A 111 5.59 -5.23 1.62
C THR A 111 4.49 -6.02 2.32
N LYS A 112 4.46 -5.98 3.66
CA LYS A 112 3.41 -6.64 4.45
C LYS A 112 2.04 -6.00 4.22
N THR A 113 1.99 -4.69 4.04
CA THR A 113 0.77 -3.94 3.75
C THR A 113 0.19 -4.34 2.40
N ILE A 114 1.04 -4.44 1.37
CA ILE A 114 0.65 -4.95 0.05
C ILE A 114 0.12 -6.38 0.17
N THR A 115 0.84 -7.25 0.91
CA THR A 115 0.42 -8.64 1.13
C THR A 115 -0.95 -8.73 1.80
N CYS A 116 -1.25 -7.86 2.76
CA CYS A 116 -2.56 -7.78 3.41
C CYS A 116 -3.67 -7.43 2.40
N ALA A 117 -3.44 -6.44 1.53
CA ALA A 117 -4.39 -6.08 0.49
C ALA A 117 -4.62 -7.24 -0.51
N GLU A 118 -3.56 -7.90 -0.96
CA GLU A 118 -3.65 -9.04 -1.89
C GLU A 118 -4.37 -10.26 -1.28
N ILE A 119 -4.19 -10.51 0.02
CA ILE A 119 -4.97 -11.55 0.72
C ILE A 119 -6.45 -11.15 0.78
N MET A 120 -6.74 -9.89 1.12
CA MET A 120 -8.10 -9.39 1.23
C MET A 120 -8.85 -9.49 -0.10
N LYS A 121 -8.23 -9.04 -1.22
CA LYS A 121 -8.81 -9.15 -2.57
C LYS A 121 -9.14 -10.60 -2.94
N ARG A 122 -8.24 -11.55 -2.68
CA ARG A 122 -8.48 -12.98 -2.95
C ARG A 122 -9.60 -13.58 -2.09
N LYS A 123 -9.76 -13.12 -0.84
CA LYS A 123 -10.72 -13.71 0.10
C LYS A 123 -12.13 -13.13 -0.04
N VAL A 124 -12.24 -11.82 -0.28
CA VAL A 124 -13.54 -11.14 -0.40
C VAL A 124 -14.00 -11.08 -1.86
N GLY A 125 -13.08 -10.97 -2.81
CA GLY A 125 -13.35 -10.83 -4.24
C GLY A 125 -13.95 -9.48 -4.60
N ARG A 126 -13.88 -9.13 -5.88
CA ARG A 126 -14.59 -7.98 -6.49
C ARG A 126 -14.40 -6.63 -5.74
N LEU A 127 -13.20 -6.35 -5.25
CA LEU A 127 -12.89 -5.10 -4.58
C LEU A 127 -12.23 -4.10 -5.54
N HIS A 128 -12.75 -2.87 -5.56
CA HIS A 128 -12.05 -1.72 -6.13
C HIS A 128 -10.88 -1.37 -5.23
N GLN A 129 -9.75 -1.00 -5.83
CA GLN A 129 -8.55 -0.63 -5.10
C GLN A 129 -8.13 0.79 -5.47
N LEU A 130 -7.69 1.57 -4.47
CA LEU A 130 -7.01 2.84 -4.67
C LEU A 130 -5.77 2.90 -3.79
N THR A 131 -4.60 3.04 -4.43
CA THR A 131 -3.30 3.05 -3.74
C THR A 131 -2.68 4.45 -3.80
N LYS A 132 -2.27 4.99 -2.65
CA LYS A 132 -1.54 6.26 -2.55
C LYS A 132 -0.18 6.02 -1.87
N LEU A 133 0.87 6.61 -2.44
CA LEU A 133 2.23 6.58 -1.92
C LEU A 133 2.59 7.95 -1.35
N ARG A 134 3.26 7.96 -0.19
CA ARG A 134 3.76 9.18 0.47
C ARG A 134 5.09 8.90 1.14
N TYR A 135 5.81 9.96 1.49
CA TYR A 135 6.90 9.88 2.44
C TYR A 135 6.41 10.27 3.84
N LYS A 136 6.94 9.62 4.87
CA LYS A 136 6.74 9.99 6.27
C LYS A 136 8.08 10.22 6.94
N VAL A 137 8.12 11.14 7.89
CA VAL A 137 9.30 11.33 8.74
C VAL A 137 9.16 10.44 9.97
N ILE A 138 10.17 9.64 10.25
CA ILE A 138 10.32 8.92 11.51
C ILE A 138 11.38 9.60 12.37
N LYS A 139 11.09 9.70 13.67
CA LYS A 139 12.04 10.16 14.68
C LYS A 139 12.71 8.94 15.29
N GLU A 140 14.02 8.86 15.18
CA GLU A 140 14.84 7.83 15.82
C GLU A 140 15.67 8.47 16.92
N VAL A 141 15.47 8.01 18.15
CA VAL A 141 16.25 8.44 19.31
C VAL A 141 17.37 7.44 19.52
N TRP A 142 18.60 7.95 19.59
CA TRP A 142 19.82 7.20 19.80
C TRP A 142 20.51 7.68 21.07
N GLU A 143 20.95 6.74 21.89
CA GLU A 143 21.68 7.03 23.13
C GLU A 143 23.13 6.55 23.02
N SER A 144 24.07 7.35 23.53
CA SER A 144 25.46 6.93 23.69
C SER A 144 25.57 5.83 24.73
N ALA A 145 26.30 4.75 24.41
CA ALA A 145 26.59 3.66 25.33
C ALA A 145 27.65 4.03 26.37
N GLU A 146 28.38 5.13 26.19
CA GLU A 146 29.58 5.46 26.97
C GLU A 146 29.31 6.31 28.23
N GLY A 147 28.11 6.21 28.81
CA GLY A 147 27.80 6.79 30.13
C GLY A 147 27.62 8.31 30.17
N GLY A 148 27.72 9.00 29.03
CA GLY A 148 27.36 10.41 28.89
C GLY A 148 25.94 10.57 28.34
N THR A 149 25.14 11.42 28.98
CA THR A 149 23.74 11.77 28.67
C THR A 149 23.56 12.49 27.31
N SER A 150 24.15 11.97 26.24
CA SER A 150 24.03 12.53 24.90
C SER A 150 22.98 11.74 24.13
N GLU A 151 21.77 12.33 24.06
CA GLU A 151 20.66 11.85 23.24
C GLU A 151 20.75 12.50 21.86
N MET A 152 20.84 11.70 20.80
CA MET A 152 20.74 12.17 19.42
C MET A 152 19.39 11.79 18.83
N THR A 153 18.62 12.79 18.42
CA THR A 153 17.44 12.59 17.59
C THR A 153 17.82 12.67 16.11
N LEU A 154 17.46 11.64 15.35
CA LEU A 154 17.63 11.58 13.91
C LEU A 154 16.29 11.50 13.20
N HIS A 155 16.05 12.39 12.25
CA HIS A 155 14.88 12.34 11.38
C HIS A 155 15.22 11.55 10.12
N ARG A 156 14.49 10.47 9.87
CA ARG A 156 14.62 9.68 8.65
C ARG A 156 13.33 9.75 7.85
N THR A 157 13.45 10.00 6.56
CA THR A 157 12.32 9.93 5.65
C THR A 157 12.15 8.49 5.17
N VAL A 158 10.97 7.92 5.34
CA VAL A 158 10.64 6.54 4.92
C VAL A 158 9.47 6.55 3.94
N PRO A 159 9.45 5.62 2.96
CA PRO A 159 8.28 5.45 2.11
C PRO A 159 7.11 4.90 2.93
N SER A 160 5.90 5.33 2.58
CA SER A 160 4.64 4.87 3.14
C SER A 160 3.64 4.60 2.03
N ILE A 161 2.90 3.51 2.20
CA ILE A 161 1.82 3.09 1.31
C ILE A 161 0.51 3.10 2.08
N SER A 162 -0.55 3.52 1.41
CA SER A 162 -1.93 3.41 1.89
C SER A 162 -2.78 2.82 0.77
N ILE A 163 -3.51 1.76 1.08
CA ILE A 163 -4.33 1.01 0.11
C ILE A 163 -5.76 0.98 0.64
N LEU A 164 -6.67 1.65 -0.08
CA LEU A 164 -8.11 1.55 0.15
C LEU A 164 -8.64 0.39 -0.71
N LEU A 165 -9.42 -0.48 -0.08
CA LEU A 165 -10.22 -1.50 -0.75
C LEU A 165 -11.70 -1.23 -0.49
N SER A 166 -12.51 -1.20 -1.56
CA SER A 166 -13.94 -0.92 -1.49
C SER A 166 -14.76 -1.93 -2.27
N LYS A 167 -15.92 -2.31 -1.72
CA LYS A 167 -16.96 -3.02 -2.47
C LYS A 167 -17.74 -2.11 -3.42
N ASP A 168 -17.71 -0.81 -3.16
CA ASP A 168 -18.40 0.20 -3.94
C ASP A 168 -17.43 0.77 -5.00
N PRO A 169 -17.94 1.23 -6.16
CA PRO A 169 -17.10 1.84 -7.17
C PRO A 169 -16.34 3.06 -6.61
N LEU A 170 -15.06 3.15 -6.98
CA LEU A 170 -14.23 4.35 -6.78
C LEU A 170 -14.05 5.07 -8.11
N ASP A 171 -13.62 6.33 -8.07
CA ASP A 171 -13.35 7.11 -9.29
C ASP A 171 -12.24 6.44 -10.14
N PRO A 172 -12.54 5.99 -11.37
CA PRO A 172 -11.54 5.38 -12.23
C PRO A 172 -10.46 6.33 -12.74
N GLN A 173 -10.68 7.65 -12.66
CA GLN A 173 -9.71 8.66 -13.07
C GLN A 173 -8.70 8.99 -11.96
N GLU A 174 -8.93 8.55 -10.73
CA GLU A 174 -8.02 8.79 -9.62
C GLU A 174 -6.68 8.04 -9.81
N PRO A 175 -5.53 8.74 -9.75
CA PRO A 175 -4.23 8.09 -9.83
C PRO A 175 -4.07 7.03 -8.73
N GLY A 176 -3.65 5.84 -9.15
CA GLY A 176 -3.50 4.67 -8.29
C GLY A 176 -4.76 3.81 -8.16
N TYR A 177 -5.83 4.13 -8.89
CA TYR A 177 -7.00 3.26 -8.99
C TYR A 177 -6.69 1.97 -9.74
N GLN A 178 -7.27 0.86 -9.28
CA GLN A 178 -7.25 -0.43 -9.94
C GLN A 178 -8.65 -1.06 -9.87
N PRO A 179 -9.22 -1.52 -11.00
CA PRO A 179 -10.53 -2.14 -11.04
C PRO A 179 -10.53 -3.52 -10.36
N PRO A 180 -11.70 -4.04 -9.96
CA PRO A 180 -11.80 -5.36 -9.37
C PRO A 180 -11.33 -6.48 -10.31
N GLU A 181 -10.60 -7.45 -9.76
CA GLU A 181 -10.15 -8.63 -10.51
C GLU A 181 -11.35 -9.52 -10.89
N ALA A 182 -11.34 -10.03 -12.13
CA ALA A 182 -12.35 -10.98 -12.60
C ALA A 182 -12.19 -12.32 -11.88
N VAL A 183 -13.30 -12.88 -11.39
CA VAL A 183 -13.30 -14.04 -10.49
C VAL A 183 -12.84 -15.34 -11.17
N SER A 184 -12.73 -15.36 -12.51
CA SER A 184 -12.58 -16.58 -13.31
C SER A 184 -11.13 -16.98 -13.62
N ALA A 185 -10.14 -16.10 -13.44
CA ALA A 185 -8.84 -16.32 -14.08
C ALA A 185 -7.82 -17.17 -13.30
N LEU A 186 -8.12 -17.67 -12.10
CA LEU A 186 -7.05 -18.27 -11.25
C LEU A 186 -7.40 -19.51 -10.41
N TRP A 187 -8.61 -20.08 -10.48
CA TRP A 187 -8.93 -21.28 -9.68
C TRP A 187 -9.85 -22.34 -10.33
N GLU A 188 -9.79 -22.54 -11.63
CA GLU A 188 -10.09 -23.88 -12.18
C GLU A 188 -8.91 -24.83 -11.88
N GLY A 189 -8.72 -25.12 -10.59
CA GLY A 189 -7.98 -26.29 -10.16
C GLY A 189 -8.93 -27.48 -10.26
N THR A 190 -8.76 -28.24 -11.33
CA THR A 190 -9.36 -29.53 -11.66
C THR A 190 -9.86 -30.33 -10.45
N GLY A 191 -11.14 -30.13 -10.12
CA GLY A 191 -11.95 -31.12 -9.40
C GLY A 191 -12.70 -31.96 -10.43
N ALA A 192 -12.02 -32.96 -10.99
CA ALA A 192 -12.67 -34.02 -11.74
C ALA A 192 -12.12 -35.35 -11.23
N GLU A 193 -12.98 -36.06 -10.52
CA GLU A 193 -12.83 -37.45 -10.11
C GLU A 193 -12.62 -38.33 -11.35
N ALA A 194 -11.49 -39.04 -11.39
CA ALA A 194 -11.34 -40.26 -12.17
C ALA A 194 -10.51 -41.24 -11.34
N ALA A 195 -11.14 -42.32 -10.91
CA ALA A 195 -10.51 -43.44 -10.23
C ALA A 195 -9.44 -44.10 -11.11
N GLN A 196 -8.23 -44.33 -10.57
CA GLN A 196 -7.43 -45.55 -10.72
C GLN A 196 -6.05 -45.45 -10.01
N THR A 197 -5.86 -46.34 -9.02
CA THR A 197 -4.72 -47.26 -8.83
C THR A 197 -3.26 -46.74 -8.76
N THR A 198 -2.68 -46.90 -7.56
CA THR A 198 -1.26 -47.20 -7.19
C THR A 198 -0.11 -46.20 -7.44
N CYS A 199 0.50 -45.82 -6.31
CA CYS A 199 1.94 -45.91 -5.98
C CYS A 199 2.98 -44.87 -6.50
N LYS A 200 3.65 -44.28 -5.50
CA LYS A 200 5.03 -43.71 -5.39
C LYS A 200 5.27 -42.24 -5.76
N ARG A 201 5.80 -41.50 -4.76
CA ARG A 201 6.46 -40.19 -4.91
C ARG A 201 7.76 -40.32 -5.71
N PRO A 202 8.15 -39.25 -6.41
CA PRO A 202 9.47 -38.66 -6.13
C PRO A 202 9.44 -37.14 -5.99
N LEU A 203 10.59 -36.63 -5.54
CA LEU A 203 10.87 -35.30 -5.00
C LEU A 203 11.46 -34.36 -6.08
N GLY A 204 10.93 -33.14 -6.19
CA GLY A 204 11.58 -31.92 -6.71
C GLY A 204 11.55 -31.67 -8.24
N PRO A 205 11.98 -30.48 -8.71
CA PRO A 205 11.66 -29.13 -8.22
C PRO A 205 11.12 -28.26 -9.38
N PHE A 206 10.02 -27.53 -9.22
CA PHE A 206 9.56 -26.61 -10.27
C PHE A 206 9.51 -25.17 -9.76
N GLY A 207 10.49 -24.41 -10.25
CA GLY A 207 10.63 -22.97 -10.04
C GLY A 207 9.45 -22.22 -10.65
N ILE A 208 8.85 -21.37 -9.85
CA ILE A 208 7.92 -20.36 -10.32
C ILE A 208 8.70 -19.22 -10.98
N SER A 209 8.62 -19.18 -12.31
CA SER A 209 9.11 -18.08 -13.13
C SER A 209 8.32 -16.80 -12.79
N LEU A 210 8.94 -15.90 -12.03
CA LEU A 210 8.46 -14.52 -11.89
C LEU A 210 8.70 -13.81 -13.22
N LYS A 211 7.63 -13.59 -14.00
CA LYS A 211 7.66 -12.57 -15.07
C LYS A 211 7.78 -11.20 -14.42
N MET A 212 9.02 -10.71 -14.36
CA MET A 212 9.36 -9.34 -14.06
C MET A 212 8.90 -8.46 -15.24
N HIS A 213 7.70 -7.89 -15.17
CA HIS A 213 7.38 -6.76 -16.05
C HIS A 213 8.18 -5.55 -15.56
N ARG A 214 9.25 -5.28 -16.29
CA ARG A 214 10.00 -4.03 -16.28
C ARG A 214 9.03 -2.87 -16.49
N ILE A 215 8.80 -2.09 -15.43
CA ILE A 215 8.41 -0.69 -15.57
C ILE A 215 9.74 0.05 -15.73
N ILE A 216 10.09 0.39 -16.97
CA ILE A 216 11.14 1.37 -17.27
C ILE A 216 10.43 2.68 -17.58
N CYS A 217 10.80 3.68 -16.78
CA CYS A 217 10.71 5.14 -16.94
C CYS A 217 9.45 5.72 -17.59
#